data_AF-A0A349Q005-F1
#
_entry.id   AF-A0A349Q005-F1
#
_cell.length_a   1.000
_cell.length_b   1.000
_cell.length_c   1.000
_cell.angle_alpha   90.00
_cell.angle_beta   90.00
_cell.angle_gamma   90.00
#
_symmetry.space_group_name_H-M   'P 1'
#
loop_
_entity.id
_entity.type
_entity.pdbx_description
1 polymer ?
#
loop_
_entity_poly.entity_id
_entity_poly.type
_entity_poly.pdbx_seq_one_letter_code
_entity_poly.pdbx_strand_id
1 'polypeptide(L)'
;MDKAILKSLFYDYWKNIVVFVLAFLLFKSCQTNNEVQLANNDLKKEVKDITKELTEKNKDLQGKIGQLEKKKQKTNTKIAYIQNKAKKEIEKVAKLSTIQLADFYAKRYDNEPEITENGVILIDTVAKQNIIELMQKDLCESEIEFVKDNLKITEQQSSIKDTIIDNLGKSLTEHQKVMNEIIKNTEKSLRKEKVKKNFWKLTSGAILIGAGYLLVK
;
A
#
# COMPACT_ATOMS: atom_id res chain seq x y z
N MET A 1 -25.00 -68.14 -5.67
CA MET A 1 -23.70 -68.02 -4.96
C MET A 1 -23.98 -68.25 -3.49
N ASP A 2 -23.64 -69.44 -2.99
CA ASP A 2 -24.17 -69.97 -1.74
C ASP A 2 -23.69 -69.20 -0.51
N LYS A 3 -24.64 -68.84 0.36
CA LYS A 3 -24.39 -68.25 1.69
C LYS A 3 -23.39 -69.06 2.52
N ALA A 4 -23.28 -70.37 2.28
CA ALA A 4 -22.34 -71.26 2.98
C ALA A 4 -20.88 -71.02 2.59
N ILE A 5 -20.58 -70.79 1.30
CA ILE A 5 -19.22 -70.51 0.79
C ILE A 5 -18.76 -69.13 1.26
N LEU A 6 -19.68 -68.15 1.27
CA LEU A 6 -19.38 -66.81 1.79
C LEU A 6 -19.08 -66.85 3.30
N LYS A 7 -19.78 -67.71 4.06
CA LYS A 7 -19.57 -67.90 5.51
C LYS A 7 -18.23 -68.57 5.82
N SER A 8 -17.84 -69.61 5.06
CA SER A 8 -16.56 -70.30 5.29
C SER A 8 -15.37 -69.41 4.93
N LEU A 9 -15.44 -68.69 3.81
CA LEU A 9 -14.42 -67.71 3.42
C LEU A 9 -14.30 -66.58 4.45
N PHE A 10 -15.42 -66.08 4.99
CA PHE A 10 -15.38 -65.09 6.07
C PHE A 10 -14.75 -65.64 7.35
N TYR A 11 -14.99 -66.90 7.69
CA TYR A 11 -14.47 -67.52 8.91
C TYR A 11 -12.97 -67.81 8.82
N ASP A 12 -12.52 -68.37 7.69
CA ASP A 12 -11.12 -68.74 7.46
C ASP A 12 -10.21 -67.51 7.27
N TYR A 13 -10.74 -66.44 6.66
CA TYR A 13 -9.99 -65.21 6.39
C TYR A 13 -10.35 -64.04 7.33
N TRP A 14 -11.17 -64.26 8.38
CA TRP A 14 -11.60 -63.20 9.30
C TRP A 14 -10.43 -62.39 9.86
N LYS A 15 -9.36 -63.07 10.30
CA LYS A 15 -8.14 -62.41 10.80
C LYS A 15 -7.52 -61.48 9.76
N ASN A 16 -7.40 -61.93 8.52
CA ASN A 16 -6.80 -61.14 7.44
C ASN A 16 -7.68 -59.95 7.05
N ILE A 17 -9.01 -60.14 7.04
CA ILE A 17 -9.97 -59.06 6.81
C ILE A 17 -9.88 -58.00 7.90
N VAL A 18 -9.83 -58.41 9.17
CA VAL A 18 -9.70 -57.48 10.32
C VAL A 18 -8.39 -56.70 10.26
N VAL A 19 -7.27 -57.36 9.96
CA VAL A 19 -5.97 -56.68 9.80
C VAL A 19 -5.98 -55.71 8.62
N PHE A 20 -6.59 -56.09 7.49
CA PHE A 20 -6.69 -55.22 6.32
C PHE A 20 -7.55 -53.97 6.61
N VAL A 21 -8.68 -54.13 7.29
CA VAL A 21 -9.54 -53.01 7.71
C VAL A 21 -8.81 -52.09 8.70
N LEU A 22 -8.07 -52.65 9.67
CA LEU A 22 -7.24 -51.86 10.59
C LEU A 22 -6.13 -51.10 9.88
N ALA A 23 -5.41 -51.74 8.96
CA ALA A 23 -4.35 -51.10 8.16
C ALA A 23 -4.92 -49.99 7.27
N PHE A 24 -6.07 -50.22 6.61
CA PHE A 24 -6.75 -49.21 5.81
C PHE A 24 -7.21 -48.01 6.65
N LEU A 25 -7.78 -48.27 7.83
CA LEU A 25 -8.19 -47.21 8.76
C LEU A 25 -7.00 -46.41 9.29
N LEU A 26 -5.87 -47.05 9.59
CA LEU A 26 -4.61 -46.40 10.01
C LEU A 26 -3.96 -45.59 8.87
N PHE A 27 -4.07 -46.06 7.63
CA PHE A 27 -3.57 -45.36 6.44
C PHE A 27 -4.40 -44.11 6.12
N LYS A 28 -5.74 -44.23 6.03
CA LYS A 28 -6.69 -43.09 5.90
C LYS A 28 -6.49 -42.06 7.00
N SER A 29 -6.18 -42.55 8.20
CA SER A 29 -5.85 -41.80 9.40
C SER A 29 -4.64 -40.87 9.24
N CYS A 30 -3.64 -41.25 8.45
CA CYS A 30 -2.39 -40.53 8.27
C CYS A 30 -2.48 -39.45 7.17
N GLN A 31 -3.30 -39.66 6.14
CA GLN A 31 -3.43 -38.73 5.00
C GLN A 31 -4.07 -37.37 5.38
N THR A 32 -4.94 -37.31 6.39
CA THR A 32 -5.76 -36.12 6.68
C THR A 32 -4.93 -34.89 7.10
N ASN A 33 -3.79 -35.07 7.76
CA ASN A 33 -2.93 -33.94 8.18
C ASN A 33 -2.14 -33.35 7.00
N ASN A 34 -1.73 -34.18 6.05
CA ASN A 34 -0.95 -33.74 4.89
C ASN A 34 -1.80 -32.87 3.95
N GLU A 35 -3.07 -33.22 3.74
CA GLU A 35 -4.00 -32.44 2.90
C GLU A 35 -4.25 -31.03 3.46
N VAL A 36 -4.39 -30.90 4.79
CA VAL A 36 -4.61 -29.60 5.45
C VAL A 36 -3.36 -28.73 5.40
N GLN A 37 -2.18 -29.35 5.56
CA GLN A 37 -0.90 -28.64 5.42
C GLN A 37 -0.67 -28.15 4.00
N LEU A 38 -0.98 -28.97 2.98
CA LEU A 38 -0.91 -28.59 1.57
C LEU A 38 -1.84 -27.40 1.27
N ALA A 39 -3.13 -27.52 1.61
CA ALA A 39 -4.10 -26.45 1.37
C ALA A 39 -3.72 -25.13 2.06
N ASN A 40 -3.20 -25.19 3.30
CA ASN A 40 -2.74 -24.00 4.01
C ASN A 40 -1.45 -23.41 3.41
N ASN A 41 -0.57 -24.23 2.83
CA ASN A 41 0.64 -23.77 2.15
C ASN A 41 0.31 -23.10 0.81
N ASP A 42 -0.65 -23.63 0.06
CA ASP A 42 -1.11 -23.02 -1.20
C ASP A 42 -1.71 -21.63 -0.95
N LEU A 43 -2.60 -21.51 0.05
CA LEU A 43 -3.17 -20.21 0.46
C LEU A 43 -2.10 -19.21 0.90
N LYS A 44 -1.09 -19.67 1.66
CA LYS A 44 0.04 -18.80 2.05
C LYS A 44 0.86 -18.33 0.86
N LYS A 45 1.02 -19.18 -0.15
CA LYS A 45 1.77 -18.85 -1.37
C LYS A 45 1.02 -17.81 -2.19
N GLU A 46 -0.27 -17.99 -2.39
CA GLU A 46 -1.12 -17.04 -3.12
C GLU A 46 -1.06 -15.63 -2.52
N VAL A 47 -1.21 -15.51 -1.19
CA VAL A 47 -1.09 -14.22 -0.51
C VAL A 47 0.31 -13.64 -0.63
N LYS A 48 1.34 -14.49 -0.54
CA LYS A 48 2.73 -14.03 -0.68
C LYS A 48 2.98 -13.44 -2.07
N ASP A 49 2.41 -14.04 -3.11
CA ASP A 49 2.56 -13.57 -4.49
C ASP A 49 1.82 -12.23 -4.68
N ILE A 50 0.58 -12.11 -4.18
CA ILE A 50 -0.18 -10.84 -4.19
C ILE A 50 0.56 -9.73 -3.42
N THR A 51 1.03 -10.03 -2.20
CA THR A 51 1.77 -9.07 -1.38
C THR A 51 3.08 -8.66 -2.05
N LYS A 52 3.77 -9.57 -2.74
CA LYS A 52 4.99 -9.26 -3.49
C LYS A 52 4.69 -8.30 -4.65
N GLU A 53 3.66 -8.59 -5.45
CA GLU A 53 3.24 -7.72 -6.56
C GLU A 53 2.89 -6.31 -6.08
N LEU A 54 2.10 -6.19 -5.02
CA LEU A 54 1.73 -4.90 -4.44
C LEU A 54 2.93 -4.17 -3.85
N THR A 55 3.90 -4.89 -3.26
CA THR A 55 5.14 -4.30 -2.74
C THR A 55 5.99 -3.72 -3.87
N GLU A 56 6.12 -4.43 -4.99
CA GLU A 56 6.86 -3.95 -6.17
C GLU A 56 6.18 -2.71 -6.78
N LYS A 57 4.86 -2.72 -6.93
CA LYS A 57 4.08 -1.54 -7.35
C LYS A 57 4.28 -0.35 -6.40
N ASN A 58 4.23 -0.58 -5.09
CA ASN A 58 4.44 0.47 -4.09
C ASN A 58 5.86 1.04 -4.14
N LYS A 59 6.87 0.23 -4.47
CA LYS A 59 8.26 0.70 -4.64
C LYS A 59 8.39 1.65 -5.84
N ASP A 60 7.75 1.33 -6.97
CA ASP A 60 7.72 2.24 -8.13
C ASP A 60 7.02 3.57 -7.79
N LEU A 61 5.88 3.49 -7.10
CA LEU A 61 5.14 4.67 -6.63
C LEU A 61 5.96 5.53 -5.67
N GLN A 62 6.71 4.92 -4.74
CA GLN A 62 7.66 5.64 -3.88
C GLN A 62 8.77 6.31 -4.69
N GLY A 63 9.28 5.65 -5.73
CA GLY A 63 10.23 6.25 -6.67
C GLY A 63 9.67 7.51 -7.33
N LYS A 64 8.41 7.48 -7.77
CA LYS A 64 7.70 8.65 -8.33
C LYS A 64 7.53 9.77 -7.31
N ILE A 65 7.20 9.45 -6.05
CA ILE A 65 7.14 10.45 -4.97
C ILE A 65 8.50 11.15 -4.82
N GLY A 66 9.60 10.39 -4.80
CA GLY A 66 10.95 10.96 -4.71
C GLY A 66 11.31 11.86 -5.89
N GLN A 67 10.85 11.56 -7.10
CA GLN A 67 11.02 12.44 -8.26
C GLN A 67 10.19 13.72 -8.13
N LEU A 68 8.95 13.62 -7.66
CA LEU A 68 8.08 14.77 -7.40
C LEU A 68 8.65 15.68 -6.31
N GLU A 69 9.24 15.11 -5.28
CA GLU A 69 9.90 15.86 -4.19
C GLU A 69 11.10 16.66 -4.71
N LYS A 70 11.93 16.05 -5.57
CA LYS A 70 13.02 16.76 -6.26
C LYS A 70 12.48 17.91 -7.14
N LYS A 71 11.36 17.72 -7.82
CA LYS A 71 10.72 18.80 -8.61
C LYS A 71 10.23 19.92 -7.70
N LYS A 72 9.55 19.60 -6.60
CA LYS A 72 9.09 20.56 -5.60
C LYS A 72 10.24 21.40 -5.03
N GLN A 73 11.36 20.75 -4.70
CA GLN A 73 12.55 21.45 -4.23
C GLN A 73 13.09 22.45 -5.26
N LYS A 74 13.16 22.06 -6.54
CA LYS A 74 13.57 22.97 -7.62
C LYS A 74 12.63 24.17 -7.75
N THR A 75 11.32 23.95 -7.68
CA THR A 75 10.32 25.03 -7.72
C THR A 75 10.47 25.97 -6.52
N ASN A 76 10.68 25.45 -5.32
CA ASN A 76 10.96 26.26 -4.13
C ASN A 76 12.23 27.11 -4.28
N THR A 77 13.29 26.55 -4.88
CA THR A 77 14.50 27.32 -5.18
C THR A 77 14.23 28.46 -6.17
N LYS A 78 13.37 28.24 -7.18
CA LYS A 78 12.97 29.31 -8.12
C LYS A 78 12.18 30.42 -7.41
N ILE A 79 11.24 30.06 -6.54
CA ILE A 79 10.48 31.03 -5.72
C ILE A 79 11.45 31.90 -4.91
N ALA A 80 12.36 31.26 -4.16
CA ALA A 80 13.34 31.96 -3.34
C ALA A 80 14.28 32.85 -4.20
N TYR A 81 14.68 32.38 -5.39
CA TYR A 81 15.48 33.18 -6.30
C TYR A 81 14.75 34.44 -6.75
N ILE A 82 13.48 34.32 -7.15
CA ILE A 82 12.67 35.43 -7.65
C ILE A 82 12.38 36.44 -6.53
N GLN A 83 12.04 35.98 -5.32
CA GLN A 83 11.87 36.84 -4.15
C GLN A 83 13.14 37.64 -3.83
N ASN A 84 14.31 36.99 -3.87
CA ASN A 84 15.59 37.66 -3.63
C ASN A 84 15.96 38.64 -4.74
N LYS A 85 15.70 38.29 -6.01
CA LYS A 85 15.92 39.17 -7.15
C LYS A 85 15.04 40.43 -7.03
N ALA A 86 13.75 40.25 -6.73
CA ALA A 86 12.82 41.37 -6.59
C ALA A 86 13.19 42.28 -5.41
N LYS A 87 13.57 41.72 -4.26
CA LYS A 87 14.06 42.52 -3.12
C LYS A 87 15.24 43.42 -3.53
N LYS A 88 16.21 42.86 -4.27
CA LYS A 88 17.36 43.63 -4.78
C LYS A 88 16.94 44.71 -5.78
N GLU A 89 15.95 44.45 -6.62
CA GLU A 89 15.47 45.46 -7.59
C GLU A 89 14.68 46.58 -6.89
N ILE A 90 13.83 46.26 -5.90
CA ILE A 90 13.12 47.24 -5.07
C ILE A 90 14.11 48.14 -4.31
N GLU A 91 15.17 47.56 -3.73
CA GLU A 91 16.24 48.32 -3.07
C GLU A 91 16.99 49.27 -4.02
N LYS A 92 17.05 48.95 -5.32
CA LYS A 92 17.64 49.85 -6.33
C LYS A 92 16.72 51.03 -6.61
N VAL A 93 15.41 50.80 -6.77
CA VAL A 93 14.42 51.86 -7.03
C VAL A 93 14.45 52.93 -5.95
N ALA A 94 14.60 52.53 -4.67
CA ALA A 94 14.72 53.47 -3.56
C ALA A 94 15.90 54.45 -3.68
N LYS A 95 16.98 54.05 -4.40
CA LYS A 95 18.22 54.82 -4.58
C LYS A 95 18.26 55.65 -5.85
N LEU A 96 17.25 55.54 -6.73
CA LEU A 96 17.21 56.27 -8.00
C LEU A 96 16.85 57.74 -7.78
N SER A 97 17.43 58.62 -8.60
CA SER A 97 16.98 60.01 -8.75
C SER A 97 15.76 60.12 -9.65
N THR A 98 15.10 61.28 -9.67
CA THR A 98 13.91 61.54 -10.50
C THR A 98 14.13 61.27 -12.00
N ILE A 99 15.30 61.64 -12.54
CA ILE A 99 15.67 61.37 -13.94
C ILE A 99 15.85 59.87 -14.18
N GLN A 100 16.50 59.18 -13.25
CA GLN A 100 16.74 57.74 -13.35
C GLN A 100 15.44 56.92 -13.21
N LEU A 101 14.45 57.43 -12.46
CA LEU A 101 13.12 56.82 -12.37
C LEU A 101 12.34 56.97 -13.67
N ALA A 102 12.41 58.15 -14.30
CA ALA A 102 11.81 58.39 -15.61
C ALA A 102 12.36 57.40 -16.65
N ASP A 103 13.69 57.25 -16.71
CA ASP A 103 14.35 56.26 -17.58
C ASP A 103 13.98 54.81 -17.24
N PHE A 104 13.88 54.49 -15.95
CA PHE A 104 13.51 53.15 -15.49
C PHE A 104 12.08 52.80 -15.90
N TYR A 105 11.15 53.74 -15.72
CA TYR A 105 9.74 53.58 -16.09
C TYR A 105 9.58 53.39 -17.60
N ALA A 106 10.24 54.24 -18.39
CA ALA A 106 10.24 54.15 -19.84
C ALA A 106 10.75 52.80 -20.34
N LYS A 107 11.88 52.32 -19.80
CA LYS A 107 12.47 51.03 -20.19
C LYS A 107 11.63 49.82 -19.76
N ARG A 108 10.89 49.90 -18.66
CA ARG A 108 10.16 48.75 -18.12
C ARG A 108 8.77 48.59 -18.74
N TYR A 109 8.09 49.70 -19.04
CA TYR A 109 6.70 49.71 -19.50
C TYR A 109 6.53 50.24 -20.92
N ASP A 110 7.62 50.54 -21.63
CA ASP A 110 7.61 51.03 -23.02
C ASP A 110 6.79 52.33 -23.20
N ASN A 111 6.77 53.17 -22.16
CA ASN A 111 6.05 54.45 -22.13
C ASN A 111 7.00 55.59 -21.78
N GLU A 112 7.28 56.46 -22.75
CA GLU A 112 8.09 57.67 -22.50
C GLU A 112 7.32 58.67 -21.61
N PRO A 113 7.95 59.22 -20.57
CA PRO A 113 7.31 60.20 -19.71
C PRO A 113 7.16 61.54 -20.46
N GLU A 114 5.95 62.09 -20.47
CA GLU A 114 5.69 63.44 -20.99
C GLU A 114 6.44 64.50 -20.15
N ILE A 115 7.28 65.29 -20.81
CA ILE A 115 8.01 66.39 -20.20
C ILE A 115 7.11 67.64 -20.22
N THR A 116 6.54 68.00 -19.07
CA THR A 116 5.81 69.27 -18.91
C THR A 116 6.76 70.47 -18.77
N GLU A 117 6.31 71.69 -19.11
CA GLU A 117 7.07 72.95 -19.04
C GLU A 117 7.70 73.24 -17.65
N ASN A 118 7.20 72.61 -16.58
CA ASN A 118 7.71 72.74 -15.21
C ASN A 118 8.71 71.64 -14.81
N GLY A 119 9.23 70.87 -15.77
CA GLY A 119 10.02 69.66 -15.51
C GLY A 119 9.12 68.48 -15.13
N VAL A 120 9.68 67.27 -15.20
CA VAL A 120 8.98 66.01 -14.88
C VAL A 120 8.58 66.04 -13.40
N ILE A 121 7.31 66.35 -13.09
CA ILE A 121 6.78 66.27 -11.72
C ILE A 121 6.44 64.80 -11.42
N LEU A 122 7.48 63.95 -11.41
CA LEU A 122 7.44 62.79 -10.54
C LEU A 122 7.75 63.34 -9.16
N ILE A 123 6.73 63.52 -8.30
CA ILE A 123 6.99 63.64 -6.86
C ILE A 123 7.72 62.35 -6.52
N ASP A 124 9.02 62.46 -6.30
CA ASP A 124 9.98 61.36 -6.24
C ASP A 124 9.48 60.23 -5.32
N THR A 125 8.77 60.60 -4.26
CA THR A 125 8.14 59.70 -3.29
C THR A 125 6.96 58.89 -3.86
N VAL A 126 6.00 59.55 -4.53
CA VAL A 126 4.79 58.90 -5.08
C VAL A 126 5.15 58.03 -6.29
N ALA A 127 6.05 58.52 -7.14
CA ALA A 127 6.57 57.77 -8.27
C ALA A 127 7.30 56.49 -7.85
N LYS A 128 8.16 56.58 -6.81
CA LYS A 128 8.84 55.42 -6.23
C LYS A 128 7.84 54.42 -5.65
N GLN A 129 6.82 54.87 -4.94
CA GLN A 129 5.78 53.99 -4.39
C GLN A 129 5.04 53.24 -5.50
N ASN A 130 4.57 53.94 -6.53
CA ASN A 130 3.86 53.31 -7.65
C ASN A 130 4.73 52.28 -8.38
N ILE A 131 6.02 52.57 -8.60
CA ILE A 131 6.95 51.63 -9.23
C ILE A 131 7.15 50.39 -8.34
N ILE A 132 7.32 50.58 -7.03
CA ILE A 132 7.48 49.47 -6.09
C ILE A 132 6.21 48.60 -6.07
N GLU A 133 5.03 49.19 -6.04
CA GLU A 133 3.75 48.46 -6.06
C GLU A 133 3.58 47.63 -7.34
N LEU A 134 3.90 48.20 -8.51
CA LEU A 134 3.85 47.47 -9.77
C LEU A 134 4.87 46.31 -9.79
N MET A 135 6.09 46.53 -9.30
CA MET A 135 7.09 45.46 -9.18
C MET A 135 6.67 44.36 -8.21
N GLN A 136 6.00 44.71 -7.11
CA GLN A 136 5.44 43.75 -6.16
C GLN A 136 4.30 42.96 -6.79
N LYS A 137 3.46 43.58 -7.61
CA LYS A 137 2.41 42.90 -8.38
C LYS A 137 3.01 41.87 -9.34
N ASP A 138 3.97 42.26 -10.18
CA ASP A 138 4.64 41.37 -11.14
C ASP A 138 5.30 40.15 -10.44
N LEU A 139 5.91 40.43 -9.28
CA LEU A 139 6.50 39.40 -8.42
C LEU A 139 5.44 38.44 -7.90
N CYS A 140 4.33 38.97 -7.39
CA CYS A 140 3.23 38.18 -6.84
C CYS A 140 2.64 37.27 -7.92
N GLU A 141 2.42 37.77 -9.13
CA GLU A 141 1.95 36.97 -10.26
C GLU A 141 2.91 35.83 -10.61
N SER A 142 4.22 36.12 -10.65
CA SER A 142 5.25 35.10 -10.90
C SER A 142 5.31 34.05 -9.77
N GLU A 143 5.22 34.48 -8.50
CA GLU A 143 5.23 33.58 -7.36
C GLU A 143 3.99 32.67 -7.35
N ILE A 144 2.82 33.22 -7.66
CA ILE A 144 1.57 32.46 -7.77
C ILE A 144 1.70 31.33 -8.80
N GLU A 145 2.37 31.56 -9.93
CA GLU A 145 2.60 30.51 -10.94
C GLU A 145 3.40 29.33 -10.37
N PHE A 146 4.51 29.60 -9.68
CA PHE A 146 5.30 28.54 -9.04
C PHE A 146 4.57 27.87 -7.86
N VAL A 147 3.75 28.62 -7.12
CA VAL A 147 2.91 28.06 -6.06
C VAL A 147 1.87 27.11 -6.64
N LYS A 148 1.24 27.44 -7.78
CA LYS A 148 0.32 26.54 -8.49
C LYS A 148 1.02 25.26 -8.94
N ASP A 149 2.24 25.35 -9.46
CA ASP A 149 3.05 24.17 -9.81
C ASP A 149 3.31 23.29 -8.59
N ASN A 150 3.68 23.89 -7.46
CA ASN A 150 3.89 23.19 -6.20
C ASN A 150 2.61 22.52 -5.66
N LEU A 151 1.47 23.17 -5.82
CA LEU A 151 0.18 22.61 -5.45
C LEU A 151 -0.13 21.38 -6.29
N LYS A 152 0.02 21.46 -7.61
CA LYS A 152 -0.17 20.33 -8.54
C LYS A 152 0.75 19.15 -8.22
N ILE A 153 2.02 19.43 -7.90
CA ILE A 153 2.96 18.40 -7.43
C ILE A 153 2.46 17.74 -6.14
N THR A 154 1.96 18.54 -5.20
CA THR A 154 1.46 18.06 -3.90
C THR A 154 0.19 17.21 -4.06
N GLU A 155 -0.72 17.60 -4.95
CA GLU A 155 -1.91 16.81 -5.32
C GLU A 155 -1.53 15.47 -5.93
N GLN A 156 -0.56 15.47 -6.87
CA GLN A 156 -0.02 14.23 -7.43
C GLN A 156 0.62 13.33 -6.36
N GLN A 157 1.38 13.91 -5.44
CA GLN A 157 1.94 13.15 -4.31
C GLN A 157 0.85 12.56 -3.42
N SER A 158 -0.22 13.31 -3.15
CA SER A 158 -1.36 12.81 -2.36
C SER A 158 -2.03 11.63 -3.03
N SER A 159 -2.40 11.75 -4.32
CA SER A 159 -3.02 10.67 -5.08
C SER A 159 -2.16 9.39 -5.11
N ILE A 160 -0.84 9.53 -5.25
CA ILE A 160 0.07 8.39 -5.20
C ILE A 160 0.10 7.77 -3.79
N LYS A 161 0.14 8.57 -2.73
CA LYS A 161 0.10 8.08 -1.34
C LYS A 161 -1.21 7.35 -1.05
N ASP A 162 -2.34 7.88 -1.50
CA ASP A 162 -3.65 7.24 -1.35
C ASP A 162 -3.68 5.88 -2.07
N THR A 163 -3.06 5.80 -3.26
CA THR A 163 -2.90 4.53 -3.99
C THR A 163 -2.04 3.52 -3.21
N ILE A 164 -0.96 3.97 -2.58
CA ILE A 164 -0.12 3.10 -1.72
C ILE A 164 -0.92 2.60 -0.52
N ILE A 165 -1.71 3.47 0.12
CA ILE A 165 -2.59 3.11 1.24
C ILE A 165 -3.62 2.07 0.80
N ASP A 166 -4.27 2.27 -0.34
CA ASP A 166 -5.23 1.32 -0.89
C ASP A 166 -4.59 -0.05 -1.19
N ASN A 167 -3.40 -0.07 -1.79
CA ASN A 167 -2.63 -1.31 -2.02
C ASN A 167 -2.32 -2.04 -0.70
N LEU A 168 -1.90 -1.31 0.34
CA LEU A 168 -1.63 -1.89 1.65
C LEU A 168 -2.93 -2.42 2.29
N GLY A 169 -4.04 -1.69 2.18
CA GLY A 169 -5.35 -2.11 2.66
C GLY A 169 -5.85 -3.39 1.98
N LYS A 170 -5.65 -3.52 0.67
CA LYS A 170 -5.94 -4.74 -0.09
C LYS A 170 -5.10 -5.92 0.38
N SER A 171 -3.78 -5.74 0.53
CA SER A 171 -2.88 -6.80 1.04
C SER A 171 -3.29 -7.26 2.44
N LEU A 172 -3.63 -6.32 3.34
CA LEU A 172 -4.09 -6.64 4.69
C LEU A 172 -5.40 -7.44 4.68
N THR A 173 -6.36 -7.01 3.86
CA THR A 173 -7.65 -7.70 3.71
C THR A 173 -7.47 -9.13 3.22
N GLU A 174 -6.58 -9.33 2.25
CA GLU A 174 -6.32 -10.66 1.70
C GLU A 174 -5.58 -11.56 2.70
N HIS A 175 -4.59 -11.02 3.43
CA HIS A 175 -3.97 -11.69 4.56
C HIS A 175 -4.99 -12.12 5.62
N GLN A 176 -5.97 -11.27 5.93
CA GLN A 176 -7.01 -11.57 6.91
C GLN A 176 -7.94 -12.69 6.44
N LYS A 177 -8.35 -12.67 5.16
CA LYS A 177 -9.17 -13.74 4.57
C LYS A 177 -8.45 -15.08 4.65
N VAL A 178 -7.20 -15.14 4.21
CA VAL A 178 -6.42 -16.38 4.26
C VAL A 178 -6.17 -16.85 5.69
N MET A 179 -5.92 -15.94 6.63
CA MET A 179 -5.79 -16.31 8.03
C MET A 179 -7.09 -16.96 8.55
N ASN A 180 -8.25 -16.39 8.22
CA ASN A 180 -9.55 -16.96 8.59
C ASN A 180 -9.79 -18.34 7.95
N GLU A 181 -9.37 -18.53 6.70
CA GLU A 181 -9.47 -19.83 6.03
C GLU A 181 -8.53 -20.88 6.64
N ILE A 182 -7.29 -20.50 6.97
CA ILE A 182 -6.34 -21.37 7.66
C ILE A 182 -6.90 -21.80 9.02
N ILE A 183 -7.48 -20.87 9.79
CA ILE A 183 -8.14 -21.18 11.06
C ILE A 183 -9.29 -22.16 10.83
N LYS A 184 -10.17 -21.89 9.87
CA LYS A 184 -11.30 -22.76 9.53
C LYS A 184 -10.86 -24.17 9.10
N ASN A 185 -9.80 -24.28 8.29
CA ASN A 185 -9.23 -25.55 7.87
C ASN A 185 -8.63 -26.32 9.05
N THR A 186 -7.93 -25.61 9.94
CA THR A 186 -7.33 -26.16 11.15
C THR A 186 -8.40 -26.65 12.13
N GLU A 187 -9.45 -25.87 12.37
CA GLU A 187 -10.58 -26.26 13.21
C GLU A 187 -11.32 -27.48 12.69
N LYS A 188 -11.58 -27.53 11.36
CA LYS A 188 -12.17 -28.70 10.71
C LYS A 188 -11.30 -29.94 10.91
N SER A 189 -9.98 -29.81 10.75
CA SER A 189 -9.04 -30.90 11.00
C SER A 189 -9.08 -31.37 12.45
N LEU A 190 -9.03 -30.43 13.40
CA LEU A 190 -9.03 -30.71 14.83
C LEU A 190 -10.33 -31.38 15.28
N ARG A 191 -11.49 -30.99 14.72
CA ARG A 191 -12.77 -31.69 14.94
C ARG A 191 -12.72 -33.13 14.41
N LYS A 192 -12.22 -33.35 13.20
CA LYS A 192 -12.05 -34.72 12.62
C LYS A 192 -11.12 -35.57 13.48
N GLU A 193 -10.03 -35.00 13.97
CA GLU A 193 -9.07 -35.68 14.84
C GLU A 193 -9.67 -36.04 16.20
N LYS A 194 -10.46 -35.13 16.81
CA LYS A 194 -11.21 -35.42 18.05
C LYS A 194 -12.19 -36.59 17.87
N VAL A 195 -12.98 -36.58 16.79
CA VAL A 195 -13.91 -37.67 16.47
C VAL A 195 -13.16 -38.99 16.31
N LYS A 196 -12.05 -38.98 15.56
CA LYS A 196 -11.18 -40.13 15.36
C LYS A 196 -10.60 -40.65 16.69
N LYS A 197 -10.08 -39.77 17.55
CA LYS A 197 -9.55 -40.15 18.87
C LYS A 197 -10.63 -40.78 19.76
N ASN A 198 -11.84 -40.22 19.74
CA ASN A 198 -12.98 -40.77 20.48
C ASN A 198 -13.42 -42.14 19.93
N PHE A 199 -13.44 -42.29 18.60
CA PHE A 199 -13.70 -43.58 17.96
C PHE A 199 -12.68 -44.63 18.41
N TRP A 200 -11.37 -44.34 18.33
CA TRP A 200 -10.35 -45.30 18.75
C TRP A 200 -10.43 -45.65 20.23
N LYS A 201 -10.74 -44.70 21.12
CA LYS A 201 -10.97 -44.97 22.54
C LYS A 201 -12.14 -45.92 22.79
N LEU A 202 -13.26 -45.72 22.08
CA LEU A 202 -14.43 -46.59 22.19
C LEU A 202 -14.14 -47.99 21.66
N THR A 203 -13.51 -48.07 20.48
CA THR A 203 -13.14 -49.35 19.85
C THR A 203 -12.12 -50.11 20.70
N SER A 204 -11.11 -49.46 21.27
CA SER A 204 -10.16 -50.12 22.16
C SER A 204 -10.80 -50.62 23.45
N GLY A 205 -11.74 -49.85 24.03
CA GLY A 205 -12.52 -50.28 25.20
C GLY A 205 -13.38 -51.51 24.91
N ALA A 206 -14.07 -51.53 23.76
CA ALA A 206 -14.88 -52.66 23.32
C ALA A 206 -14.04 -53.92 23.08
N ILE A 207 -12.85 -53.78 22.46
CA ILE A 207 -11.92 -54.89 22.24
C ILE A 207 -11.42 -55.46 23.58
N LEU A 208 -11.06 -54.60 24.55
CA LEU A 208 -10.61 -55.05 25.87
C LEU A 208 -11.71 -55.81 26.63
N ILE A 209 -12.95 -55.30 26.61
CA ILE A 209 -14.10 -55.97 27.24
C ILE A 209 -14.38 -57.31 26.57
N GLY A 210 -14.35 -57.37 25.23
CA GLY A 210 -14.55 -58.61 24.48
C GLY A 210 -13.45 -59.64 24.69
N ALA A 211 -12.18 -59.21 24.75
CA ALA A 211 -11.04 -60.07 25.05
C ALA A 211 -11.07 -60.60 26.49
N GLY A 212 -11.48 -59.76 27.46
CA GLY A 212 -11.70 -60.18 28.84
C GLY A 212 -12.82 -61.23 28.95
N TYR A 213 -13.91 -61.06 28.22
CA TYR A 213 -15.01 -62.04 28.18
C TYR A 213 -14.60 -63.39 27.56
N LEU A 214 -13.73 -63.37 26.53
CA LEU A 214 -13.19 -64.57 25.90
C LEU A 214 -12.10 -65.29 26.71
N LEU A 215 -11.45 -64.61 27.67
CA LEU A 215 -10.44 -65.21 28.56
C LEU A 215 -11.04 -65.80 29.84
N VAL A 216 -12.23 -65.34 30.23
CA VAL A 216 -12.97 -65.81 31.42
C VAL A 216 -13.89 -66.99 31.09
N LYS A 217 -14.05 -67.33 29.81
CA LYS A 217 -14.92 -68.41 29.32
C LYS A 217 -14.10 -69.48 28.60
#